data_AF-A0A2V8H496-F1
#
_entry.id   AF-A0A2V8H496-F1
#
_cell.length_a   1.000
_cell.length_b   1.000
_cell.length_c   1.000
_cell.angle_alpha   90.00
_cell.angle_beta   90.00
_cell.angle_gamma   90.00
#
_symmetry.space_group_name_H-M   'P 1'
#
loop_
_entity.id
_entity.type
_entity.pdbx_description
1 polymer ?
#
loop_
_entity_poly.entity_id
_entity_poly.type
_entity_poly.pdbx_seq_one_letter_code
_entity_poly.pdbx_strand_id
1 'polypeptide(L)'
;SDLEIEQKVEQVIDVELRQLLKTPYLPGYVLSELTHHPERVRQLFSAATGMDPTEIGTRVFKVLKAQIDARVRAKRMHRVAPEQFVIDLLALCVFPFAARPMVMALLGFDQSGFQQFISRRRKELPPFFLRALRP
;
A
#
# COMPACT_ATOMS: atom_id res chain seq x y z
N SER A 1 0.63 14.43 11.46
CA SER A 1 1.85 14.72 10.70
C SER A 1 1.53 15.80 9.68
N ASP A 2 2.35 16.85 9.69
CA ASP A 2 2.23 18.06 8.86
C ASP A 2 2.89 17.90 7.48
N LEU A 3 3.37 16.69 7.15
CA LEU A 3 3.95 16.40 5.85
C LEU A 3 2.91 16.56 4.72
N GLU A 4 3.40 17.02 3.57
CA GLU A 4 2.65 17.10 2.34
C GLU A 4 2.26 15.69 1.84
N ILE A 5 1.19 15.57 1.04
CA ILE A 5 0.69 14.26 0.55
C ILE A 5 1.78 13.49 -0.19
N GLU A 6 2.59 14.15 -1.02
CA GLU A 6 3.68 13.55 -1.79
C GLU A 6 4.68 12.83 -0.88
N GLN A 7 5.12 13.52 0.17
CA GLN A 7 6.08 12.98 1.14
C GLN A 7 5.48 11.80 1.90
N LYS A 8 4.17 11.85 2.21
CA LYS A 8 3.46 10.73 2.84
C LYS A 8 3.39 9.52 1.92
N VAL A 9 3.11 9.72 0.62
CA VAL A 9 3.09 8.62 -0.37
C VAL A 9 4.47 7.97 -0.46
N GLU A 10 5.52 8.76 -0.60
CA GLU A 10 6.90 8.25 -0.64
C GLU A 10 7.24 7.46 0.62
N GLN A 11 6.96 8.02 1.80
CA GLN A 11 7.24 7.37 3.07
C GLN A 11 6.45 6.08 3.27
N VAL A 12 5.15 6.07 2.93
CA VAL A 12 4.31 4.88 3.06
C VAL A 12 4.83 3.78 2.15
N ILE A 13 5.05 4.06 0.86
CA ILE A 13 5.59 3.06 -0.08
C ILE A 13 6.93 2.50 0.43
N ASP A 14 7.81 3.39 0.89
CA ASP A 14 9.13 3.04 1.36
C ASP A 14 9.11 2.14 2.60
N VAL A 15 8.26 2.46 3.57
CA VAL A 15 8.07 1.68 4.79
C VAL A 15 7.43 0.34 4.46
N GLU A 16 6.31 0.35 3.73
CA GLU A 16 5.57 -0.88 3.39
C GLU A 16 6.44 -1.87 2.62
N LEU A 17 7.10 -1.44 1.53
CA LEU A 17 7.95 -2.35 0.76
C LEU A 17 9.14 -2.88 1.58
N ARG A 18 9.71 -2.08 2.50
CA ARG A 18 10.76 -2.56 3.41
C ARG A 18 10.25 -3.62 4.39
N GLN A 19 9.04 -3.46 4.94
CA GLN A 19 8.48 -4.46 5.84
C GLN A 19 8.11 -5.74 5.09
N LEU A 20 7.47 -5.60 3.92
CA LEU A 20 7.09 -6.73 3.08
C LEU A 20 8.31 -7.53 2.59
N LEU A 21 9.46 -6.90 2.38
CA LEU A 21 10.71 -7.60 2.06
C LEU A 21 11.25 -8.47 3.21
N LYS A 22 10.95 -8.14 4.47
CA LYS A 22 11.36 -8.96 5.64
C LYS A 22 10.52 -10.23 5.75
N THR A 23 9.25 -10.15 5.36
CA THR A 23 8.31 -11.28 5.43
C THR A 23 7.51 -11.44 4.11
N PRO A 24 8.15 -11.79 2.98
CA PRO A 24 7.52 -11.71 1.65
C PRO A 24 6.32 -12.63 1.42
N TYR A 25 6.19 -13.70 2.22
CA TYR A 25 5.09 -14.66 2.13
C TYR A 25 3.87 -14.24 2.95
N LEU A 26 4.02 -13.30 3.88
CA LEU A 26 2.98 -12.92 4.82
C LEU A 26 1.71 -12.41 4.13
N PRO A 27 1.77 -11.56 3.08
CA PRO A 27 0.55 -11.10 2.42
C PRO A 27 -0.26 -12.21 1.75
N GLY A 28 0.43 -13.13 1.06
CA GLY A 28 -0.23 -14.27 0.41
C GLY A 28 -0.86 -15.20 1.43
N TYR A 29 -0.15 -15.46 2.54
CA TYR A 29 -0.67 -16.23 3.66
C TYR A 29 -1.92 -15.58 4.28
N VAL A 30 -1.85 -14.30 4.66
CA VAL A 30 -2.99 -13.57 5.24
C VAL A 30 -4.19 -13.59 4.30
N LEU A 31 -4.00 -13.33 3.01
CA LEU A 31 -5.08 -13.34 2.04
C LEU A 31 -5.72 -14.74 1.89
N SER A 32 -4.90 -15.79 1.87
CA SER A 32 -5.37 -17.18 1.82
C SER A 32 -6.16 -17.54 3.08
N GLU A 33 -5.62 -17.23 4.26
CA GLU A 33 -6.30 -17.49 5.54
C GLU A 33 -7.63 -16.75 5.63
N LEU A 34 -7.69 -15.47 5.25
CA LEU A 34 -8.94 -14.71 5.30
C LEU A 34 -9.99 -15.17 4.30
N THR A 35 -9.56 -15.80 3.20
CA THR A 35 -10.48 -16.40 2.23
C THR A 35 -11.16 -17.65 2.80
N HIS A 36 -10.44 -18.45 3.60
CA HIS A 36 -10.96 -19.68 4.19
C HIS A 36 -11.56 -19.48 5.60
N HIS A 37 -11.07 -18.48 6.33
CA HIS A 37 -11.38 -18.18 7.73
C HIS A 37 -11.62 -16.67 7.93
N PRO A 38 -12.68 -16.11 7.31
CA PRO A 38 -12.96 -14.66 7.36
C PRO A 38 -13.17 -14.15 8.80
N GLU A 39 -13.61 -14.99 9.72
CA GLU A 39 -13.75 -14.68 11.15
C GLU A 39 -12.43 -14.25 11.81
N ARG A 40 -11.27 -14.65 11.25
CA ARG A 40 -9.95 -14.34 11.78
C ARG A 40 -9.44 -12.95 11.39
N VAL A 41 -10.22 -12.15 10.66
CA VAL A 41 -9.79 -10.82 10.14
C VAL A 41 -9.16 -9.94 11.19
N ARG A 42 -9.78 -9.85 12.39
CA ARG A 42 -9.26 -8.97 13.45
C ARG A 42 -7.94 -9.49 14.00
N GLN A 43 -7.88 -10.79 14.31
CA GLN A 43 -6.67 -11.43 14.85
C GLN A 43 -5.48 -11.30 13.89
N LEU A 44 -5.70 -11.61 12.60
CA LEU A 44 -4.64 -11.56 11.60
C LEU A 44 -4.21 -10.13 11.27
N PHE A 45 -5.17 -9.19 11.22
CA PHE A 45 -4.85 -7.78 11.01
C PHE A 45 -4.03 -7.21 12.17
N SER A 46 -4.43 -7.48 13.42
CA SER A 46 -3.68 -7.05 14.60
C SER A 46 -2.30 -7.69 14.67
N ALA A 47 -2.16 -8.96 14.29
CA ALA A 47 -0.87 -9.63 14.24
C ALA A 47 0.06 -9.08 13.15
N ALA A 48 -0.49 -8.72 11.98
CA ALA A 48 0.28 -8.23 10.84
C ALA A 48 0.66 -6.74 10.96
N THR A 49 -0.22 -5.93 11.55
CA THR A 49 -0.07 -4.46 11.61
C THR A 49 0.30 -3.93 13.00
N GLY A 50 0.11 -4.75 14.05
CA GLY A 50 0.25 -4.32 15.45
C GLY A 50 -0.87 -3.39 15.92
N MET A 51 -1.95 -3.20 15.14
CA MET A 51 -3.00 -2.22 15.38
C MET A 51 -4.40 -2.86 15.31
N ASP A 52 -5.37 -2.31 16.02
CA ASP A 52 -6.78 -2.71 15.86
C ASP A 52 -7.39 -2.04 14.61
N PRO A 53 -8.08 -2.77 13.72
CA PRO A 53 -8.70 -2.21 12.52
C PRO A 53 -9.64 -1.02 12.79
N THR A 54 -10.27 -0.98 13.96
CA THR A 54 -11.26 0.04 14.33
C THR A 54 -10.63 1.35 14.81
N GLU A 55 -9.38 1.33 15.25
CA GLU A 55 -8.69 2.51 15.80
C GLU A 55 -8.05 3.40 14.70
N ILE A 56 -7.79 2.85 13.52
CA ILE A 56 -7.00 3.51 12.47
C ILE A 56 -7.86 4.40 11.56
N GLY A 57 -9.12 4.01 11.30
CA GLY A 57 -9.91 4.58 10.22
C GLY A 57 -10.23 6.07 10.39
N THR A 58 -10.87 6.45 11.48
CA THR A 58 -11.59 7.74 11.52
C THR A 58 -10.67 8.96 11.48
N ARG A 59 -9.54 8.92 12.20
CA ARG A 59 -8.62 10.07 12.26
C ARG A 59 -7.75 10.18 11.01
N VAL A 60 -7.25 9.05 10.50
CA VAL A 60 -6.39 9.02 9.31
C VAL A 60 -7.18 9.47 8.08
N PHE A 61 -8.38 8.93 7.87
CA PHE A 61 -9.21 9.30 6.73
C PHE A 61 -9.66 10.76 6.80
N LYS A 62 -9.96 11.31 7.98
CA LYS A 62 -10.32 12.73 8.13
C LYS A 62 -9.16 13.65 7.72
N VAL A 63 -7.93 13.37 8.17
CA VAL A 63 -6.75 14.17 7.81
C VAL A 63 -6.45 14.04 6.32
N LEU A 64 -6.44 12.82 5.80
CA LEU A 64 -6.19 12.56 4.37
C LEU A 64 -7.22 13.27 3.50
N LYS A 65 -8.51 13.21 3.87
CA LYS A 65 -9.58 13.92 3.18
C LYS A 65 -9.33 15.42 3.10
N ALA A 66 -9.00 16.05 4.23
CA ALA A 66 -8.72 17.48 4.26
C ALA A 66 -7.54 17.86 3.36
N GLN A 67 -6.49 17.03 3.33
CA GLN A 67 -5.34 17.25 2.45
C GLN A 67 -5.70 17.06 0.97
N ILE A 68 -6.44 16.01 0.60
CA ILE A 68 -6.91 15.80 -0.79
C ILE A 68 -7.77 16.98 -1.24
N ASP A 69 -8.76 17.37 -0.44
CA ASP A 69 -9.67 18.47 -0.77
C ASP A 69 -8.91 19.80 -0.96
N ALA A 70 -7.85 20.05 -0.18
CA ALA A 70 -7.00 21.22 -0.36
C ALA A 70 -6.25 21.21 -1.70
N ARG A 71 -5.74 20.05 -2.13
CA ARG A 71 -5.02 19.91 -3.41
C ARG A 71 -5.95 19.98 -4.62
N VAL A 72 -7.15 19.44 -4.50
CA VAL A 72 -8.20 19.56 -5.52
C VAL A 72 -8.59 21.03 -5.70
N ARG A 73 -8.82 21.77 -4.61
CA ARG A 73 -9.08 23.23 -4.68
C ARG A 73 -7.94 24.01 -5.33
N ALA A 74 -6.70 23.60 -5.09
CA ALA A 74 -5.51 24.19 -5.69
C ALA A 74 -5.26 23.75 -7.15
N LYS A 75 -6.14 22.93 -7.75
CA LYS A 75 -5.95 22.32 -9.09
C LYS A 75 -4.61 21.59 -9.24
N ARG A 76 -4.14 20.95 -8.18
CA ARG A 76 -2.91 20.13 -8.17
C ARG A 76 -3.19 18.63 -8.17
N MET A 77 -4.46 18.25 -8.03
CA MET A 77 -4.90 16.86 -7.92
C MET A 77 -6.33 16.72 -8.44
N HIS A 78 -6.67 15.63 -9.13
CA HIS A 78 -8.06 15.30 -9.45
C HIS A 78 -8.79 14.80 -8.20
N ARG A 79 -10.13 14.83 -8.18
CA ARG A 79 -10.89 14.33 -7.02
C ARG A 79 -10.70 12.82 -6.88
N VAL A 80 -10.33 12.37 -5.68
CA VAL A 80 -10.24 10.95 -5.31
C VAL A 80 -10.83 10.76 -3.91
N ALA A 81 -11.54 9.66 -3.70
CA ALA A 81 -12.05 9.32 -2.37
C ALA A 81 -10.87 8.88 -1.47
N PRO A 82 -10.78 9.32 -0.20
CA PRO A 82 -9.70 8.94 0.70
C PRO A 82 -9.50 7.43 0.84
N GLU A 83 -10.60 6.67 0.82
CA GLU A 83 -10.61 5.21 0.87
C GLU A 83 -9.93 4.61 -0.36
N GLN A 84 -10.29 5.10 -1.55
CA GLN A 84 -9.68 4.65 -2.81
C GLN A 84 -8.18 4.98 -2.84
N PHE A 85 -7.80 6.19 -2.44
CA PHE A 85 -6.40 6.59 -2.35
C PHE A 85 -5.57 5.60 -1.51
N VAL A 86 -6.08 5.22 -0.33
CA VAL A 86 -5.38 4.29 0.57
C VAL A 86 -5.34 2.88 0.00
N ILE A 87 -6.48 2.37 -0.49
CA ILE A 87 -6.59 1.02 -1.03
C ILE A 87 -5.72 0.85 -2.28
N ASP A 88 -5.72 1.82 -3.20
CA ASP A 88 -4.88 1.78 -4.40
C ASP A 88 -3.40 1.78 -4.05
N LEU A 89 -2.99 2.65 -3.12
CA LEU A 89 -1.59 2.74 -2.68
C LEU A 89 -1.12 1.44 -2.04
N LEU A 90 -1.92 0.87 -1.13
CA LEU A 90 -1.60 -0.40 -0.47
C LEU A 90 -1.63 -1.57 -1.45
N ALA A 91 -2.61 -1.64 -2.34
CA ALA A 91 -2.70 -2.68 -3.37
C ALA A 91 -1.45 -2.69 -4.24
N LEU A 92 -0.97 -1.51 -4.68
CA LEU A 92 0.25 -1.39 -5.47
C LEU A 92 1.50 -1.84 -4.69
N CYS A 93 1.53 -1.73 -3.36
CA CYS A 93 2.64 -2.21 -2.54
C CYS A 93 2.55 -3.72 -2.27
N VAL A 94 1.36 -4.20 -1.91
CA VAL A 94 1.12 -5.55 -1.38
C VAL A 94 0.96 -6.59 -2.48
N PHE A 95 0.33 -6.26 -3.61
CA PHE A 95 0.00 -7.22 -4.68
C PHE A 95 1.21 -8.03 -5.19
N PRO A 96 2.39 -7.45 -5.45
CA PRO A 96 3.55 -8.24 -5.87
C PRO A 96 3.98 -9.32 -4.89
N PHE A 97 3.68 -9.14 -3.60
CA PHE A 97 3.98 -10.11 -2.55
C PHE A 97 2.85 -11.12 -2.37
N ALA A 98 1.60 -10.66 -2.39
CA ALA A 98 0.43 -11.53 -2.29
C ALA A 98 0.35 -12.51 -3.47
N ALA A 99 0.62 -12.04 -4.68
CA ALA A 99 0.65 -12.83 -5.91
C ALA A 99 2.07 -13.26 -6.30
N ARG A 100 3.01 -13.31 -5.35
CA ARG A 100 4.43 -13.51 -5.63
C ARG A 100 4.76 -14.72 -6.50
N PRO A 101 4.24 -15.94 -6.26
CA PRO A 101 4.52 -17.09 -7.13
C PRO A 101 4.10 -16.84 -8.58
N MET A 102 2.95 -16.20 -8.78
CA MET A 102 2.42 -15.84 -10.09
C MET A 102 3.28 -14.78 -10.78
N VAL A 103 3.67 -13.72 -10.07
CA VAL A 103 4.54 -12.66 -10.59
C VAL A 103 5.92 -13.22 -10.97
N MET A 104 6.50 -14.08 -10.13
CA MET A 104 7.79 -14.71 -10.41
C MET A 104 7.72 -15.65 -11.62
N ALA A 105 6.66 -16.47 -11.73
CA ALA A 105 6.47 -17.36 -12.88
C ALA A 105 6.25 -16.57 -14.19
N LEU A 106 5.40 -15.53 -14.15
CA LEU A 106 5.07 -14.72 -15.33
C LEU A 106 6.28 -13.96 -15.88
N LEU A 107 7.15 -13.44 -15.00
CA LEU A 107 8.30 -12.63 -15.37
C LEU A 107 9.61 -13.42 -15.45
N GLY A 108 9.58 -14.73 -15.17
CA GLY A 108 10.78 -15.58 -15.14
C GLY A 108 11.77 -15.17 -14.04
N PHE A 109 11.29 -14.65 -12.91
CA PHE A 109 12.16 -14.22 -11.81
C PHE A 109 12.52 -15.37 -10.89
N ASP A 110 13.79 -15.43 -10.53
CA ASP A 110 14.25 -16.10 -9.32
C ASP A 110 14.13 -15.16 -8.11
N GLN A 111 14.65 -15.60 -6.96
CA GLN A 111 14.64 -14.79 -5.72
C GLN A 111 15.35 -13.44 -5.89
N SER A 112 16.48 -13.43 -6.59
CA SER A 112 17.29 -12.22 -6.81
C SER A 112 16.57 -11.24 -7.74
N GLY A 113 16.01 -11.75 -8.84
CA GLY A 113 15.21 -10.99 -9.79
C GLY A 113 14.01 -10.33 -9.11
N PHE A 114 13.30 -11.06 -8.24
CA PHE A 114 12.19 -10.49 -7.48
C PHE A 114 12.65 -9.37 -6.52
N GLN A 115 13.76 -9.55 -5.81
CA GLN A 115 14.30 -8.48 -4.94
C GLN A 115 14.71 -7.23 -5.73
N GLN A 116 15.33 -7.41 -6.89
CA GLN A 116 15.68 -6.29 -7.79
C GLN A 116 14.43 -5.59 -8.34
N PHE A 117 13.39 -6.36 -8.67
CA PHE A 117 12.10 -5.82 -9.09
C PHE A 117 11.47 -4.95 -8.00
N ILE A 118 11.43 -5.42 -6.75
CA ILE A 118 10.92 -4.62 -5.63
C ILE A 118 11.78 -3.38 -5.37
N SER A 119 13.11 -3.50 -5.47
CA SER A 119 14.03 -2.36 -5.31
C SER A 119 13.79 -1.26 -6.35
N ARG A 120 13.55 -1.63 -7.61
CA ARG A 120 13.13 -0.68 -8.67
C ARG A 120 11.76 -0.09 -8.38
N ARG A 121 10.78 -0.94 -8.02
CA ARG A 121 9.43 -0.52 -7.65
C ARG A 121 9.43 0.53 -6.54
N ARG A 122 10.29 0.39 -5.53
CA ARG A 122 10.44 1.37 -4.43
C ARG A 122 10.78 2.79 -4.92
N LYS A 123 11.49 2.91 -6.05
CA LYS A 123 11.85 4.19 -6.67
C LYS A 123 10.81 4.69 -7.67
N GLU A 124 10.22 3.78 -8.43
CA GLU A 124 9.33 4.11 -9.56
C GLU A 124 7.87 4.31 -9.13
N LEU A 125 7.43 3.61 -8.08
CA LEU A 125 6.04 3.62 -7.64
C LEU A 125 5.59 4.97 -7.09
N PRO A 126 6.35 5.70 -6.25
CA PRO A 126 5.90 7.00 -5.76
C PRO A 126 5.61 8.01 -6.88
N PRO A 127 6.53 8.28 -7.84
CA PRO A 127 6.23 9.22 -8.91
C PRO A 127 5.17 8.68 -9.89
N PHE A 128 5.01 7.36 -10.04
CA PHE A 128 3.90 6.78 -10.80
C PHE A 128 2.54 7.11 -10.16
N PHE A 129 2.39 6.83 -8.86
CA PHE A 129 1.15 7.07 -8.13
C PHE A 129 0.80 8.56 -8.09
N LEU A 130 1.77 9.42 -7.80
CA LEU A 130 1.56 10.87 -7.75
C LEU A 130 1.21 11.48 -9.12
N ARG A 131 1.75 10.93 -10.22
CA ARG A 131 1.36 11.34 -11.57
C ARG A 131 -0.08 10.96 -11.89
N ALA A 132 -0.53 9.77 -11.47
CA ALA A 132 -1.91 9.33 -11.69
C ALA A 132 -2.93 10.26 -11.02
N LEU A 133 -2.53 10.95 -9.94
CA LEU A 133 -3.38 11.88 -9.20
C LEU A 133 -3.41 13.31 -9.76
N ARG A 134 -2.59 13.65 -10.76
CA ARG A 134 -2.58 15.00 -11.35
C ARG A 134 -3.91 15.30 -12.08
N PRO A 135 -4.30 16.58 -12.23
CA PRO A 135 -5.54 16.98 -12.90
C PRO A 135 -5.64 16.47 -14.34
#